data_AF-A0A7V4KIP0-F1
#
_entry.id   AF-A0A7V4KIP0-F1
#
_cell.length_a   1.000
_cell.length_b   1.000
_cell.length_c   1.000
_cell.angle_alpha   90.00
_cell.angle_beta   90.00
_cell.angle_gamma   90.00
#
_symmetry.space_group_name_H-M   'P 1'
#
loop_
_entity.id
_entity.type
_entity.pdbx_description
1 polymer ?
#
loop_
_entity_poly.entity_id
_entity_poly.type
_entity_poly.pdbx_seq_one_letter_code
_entity_poly.pdbx_strand_id
1 'polypeptide(L)'
;MNQEKNLVDQLLKSFRMTLVNIKIYPVSSPLVEKQINELFSVLKQVLQEETILTISEVDNKIFINDKEYIGKDPVSIANITPIVQFFLQSGIKSITFKKEIDLEELKTILLALSIKKPKISTKDFILQVIKEKNIKNIAIDEVEYITITKSDQSVKSILNLISQPVSDLPELINLLGTSFNELDKIKDEKTKKNLTDAIIKYVSSLDINLIKELFIQPLPQKIEETGFKQQLFNNLTKQNVEEIFN
;
A
#
# COMPACT_ATOMS: atom_id res chain seq x y z
N MET A 1 22.42 -11.56 10.26
CA MET A 1 21.10 -12.15 10.56
C MET A 1 20.41 -11.62 11.83
N ASN A 2 21.05 -10.79 12.69
CA ASN A 2 20.42 -10.25 13.94
C ASN A 2 20.09 -8.73 13.92
N GLN A 3 20.45 -7.98 12.87
CA GLN A 3 20.26 -6.51 12.82
C GLN A 3 18.93 -6.09 12.15
N GLU A 4 18.58 -6.65 10.98
CA GLU A 4 17.29 -6.37 10.29
C GLU A 4 16.05 -6.64 11.15
N LYS A 5 16.07 -7.73 11.92
CA LYS A 5 14.95 -8.16 12.79
C LYS A 5 14.70 -7.23 13.99
N ASN A 6 15.59 -6.27 14.27
CA ASN A 6 15.43 -5.27 15.33
C ASN A 6 14.80 -3.96 14.77
N LEU A 7 15.07 -3.64 13.51
CA LEU A 7 14.60 -2.39 12.89
C LEU A 7 13.08 -2.35 12.68
N VAL A 8 12.46 -3.48 12.32
CA VAL A 8 11.00 -3.55 12.16
C VAL A 8 10.28 -3.35 13.51
N ASP A 9 10.79 -3.94 14.58
CA ASP A 9 10.21 -3.78 15.93
C ASP A 9 10.33 -2.31 16.39
N GLN A 10 11.49 -1.68 16.12
CA GLN A 10 11.71 -0.26 16.39
C GLN A 10 10.80 0.65 15.54
N LEU A 11 10.59 0.30 14.27
CA LEU A 11 9.71 1.01 13.36
C LEU A 11 8.28 1.00 13.90
N LEU A 12 7.75 -0.19 14.22
CA LEU A 12 6.37 -0.34 14.70
C LEU A 12 6.18 0.33 16.07
N LYS A 13 7.17 0.23 16.96
CA LYS A 13 7.17 0.94 18.23
C LYS A 13 7.12 2.46 18.02
N SER A 14 8.02 3.02 17.20
CA SER A 14 8.09 4.47 16.97
C SER A 14 6.84 4.97 16.25
N PHE A 15 6.32 4.19 15.29
CA PHE A 15 5.10 4.48 14.57
C PHE A 15 3.90 4.54 15.51
N ARG A 16 3.70 3.52 16.35
CA ARG A 16 2.68 3.53 17.41
C ARG A 16 2.82 4.74 18.32
N MET A 17 4.01 4.97 18.87
CA MET A 17 4.23 6.05 19.84
C MET A 17 3.90 7.42 19.23
N THR A 18 4.27 7.61 17.96
CA THR A 18 3.95 8.82 17.21
C THR A 18 2.43 8.96 17.05
N LEU A 19 1.75 7.94 16.50
CA LEU A 19 0.29 7.95 16.30
C LEU A 19 -0.51 8.20 17.58
N VAL A 20 -0.05 7.65 18.71
CA VAL A 20 -0.69 7.87 20.02
C VAL A 20 -0.45 9.30 20.51
N ASN A 21 0.80 9.77 20.49
CA ASN A 21 1.14 11.06 21.07
C ASN A 21 0.60 12.24 20.27
N ILE A 22 0.57 12.17 18.94
CA ILE A 22 0.02 13.25 18.10
C ILE A 22 -1.49 13.47 18.30
N LYS A 23 -2.22 12.45 18.80
CA LYS A 23 -3.65 12.54 19.12
C LYS A 23 -3.93 13.15 20.50
N ILE A 24 -2.93 13.13 21.38
CA ILE A 24 -3.06 13.51 22.79
C ILE A 24 -2.45 14.89 23.05
N TYR A 25 -1.31 15.19 22.43
CA TYR A 25 -0.54 16.39 22.66
C TYR A 25 -0.60 17.34 21.47
N PRO A 26 -0.48 18.66 21.70
CA PRO A 26 -0.31 19.61 20.62
C PRO A 26 0.98 19.32 19.85
N VAL A 27 0.95 19.65 18.58
CA VAL A 27 1.99 19.30 17.60
C VAL A 27 3.31 20.03 17.84
N SER A 28 3.24 21.16 18.56
CA SER A 28 4.38 21.93 19.05
C SER A 28 5.01 21.38 20.33
N SER A 29 4.49 20.27 20.87
CA SER A 29 5.05 19.65 22.07
C SER A 29 6.42 19.03 21.75
N PRO A 30 7.46 19.27 22.58
CA PRO A 30 8.77 18.64 22.41
C PRO A 30 8.70 17.10 22.38
N LEU A 31 7.70 16.52 23.05
CA LEU A 31 7.46 15.08 23.03
C LEU A 31 7.02 14.59 21.64
N VAL A 32 6.12 15.33 20.98
CA VAL A 32 5.64 14.97 19.64
C VAL A 32 6.76 15.14 18.62
N GLU A 33 7.48 16.26 18.68
CA GLU A 33 8.61 16.52 17.79
C GLU A 33 9.69 15.44 17.93
N LYS A 34 10.05 15.07 19.17
CA LYS A 34 10.98 13.96 19.43
C LYS A 34 10.52 12.66 18.79
N GLN A 35 9.24 12.31 18.92
CA GLN A 35 8.71 11.05 18.38
C GLN A 35 8.68 11.03 16.86
N ILE A 36 8.33 12.15 16.22
CA ILE A 36 8.40 12.27 14.76
C ILE A 36 9.85 12.12 14.27
N ASN A 37 10.82 12.74 14.96
CA ASN A 37 12.24 12.61 14.62
C ASN A 37 12.76 11.18 14.82
N GLU A 38 12.33 10.49 15.89
CA GLU A 38 12.66 9.08 16.12
C GLU A 38 12.10 8.18 15.01
N LEU A 39 10.81 8.35 14.66
CA LEU A 39 10.19 7.64 13.56
C LEU A 39 10.90 7.91 12.23
N PHE A 40 11.21 9.17 11.93
CA PHE A 40 11.93 9.55 10.71
C PHE A 40 13.30 8.87 10.63
N SER A 41 14.06 8.88 11.73
CA SER A 41 15.37 8.23 11.80
C SER A 41 15.28 6.73 11.50
N VAL A 42 14.30 6.04 12.10
CA VAL A 42 14.10 4.60 11.85
C VAL A 42 13.63 4.34 10.43
N LEU A 43 12.73 5.16 9.88
CA LEU A 43 12.30 5.08 8.48
C LEU A 43 13.50 5.22 7.53
N LYS A 44 14.39 6.19 7.76
CA LYS A 44 15.59 6.36 6.93
C LYS A 44 16.53 5.16 7.01
N GLN A 45 16.67 4.53 8.17
CA GLN A 45 17.48 3.31 8.32
C GLN A 45 16.88 2.13 7.54
N VAL A 46 15.57 1.87 7.70
CA VAL A 46 14.89 0.82 6.95
C VAL A 46 14.96 1.09 5.43
N LEU A 47 14.79 2.35 5.03
CA LEU A 47 14.80 2.75 3.64
C LEU A 47 16.21 2.86 3.00
N GLN A 48 17.27 2.67 3.79
CA GLN A 48 18.61 2.50 3.23
C GLN A 48 18.75 1.14 2.54
N GLU A 49 18.19 0.10 3.17
CA GLU A 49 18.18 -1.28 2.69
C GLU A 49 17.06 -1.50 1.66
N GLU A 50 15.87 -0.93 1.92
CA GLU A 50 14.69 -1.07 1.06
C GLU A 50 14.34 0.25 0.36
N THR A 51 14.06 0.25 -0.94
CA THR A 51 13.72 1.52 -1.63
C THR A 51 12.33 2.05 -1.27
N ILE A 52 11.48 1.16 -0.77
CA ILE A 52 10.07 1.37 -0.43
C ILE A 52 9.76 0.58 0.84
N LEU A 53 8.94 1.17 1.72
CA LEU A 53 8.43 0.53 2.92
C LEU A 53 6.91 0.73 3.01
N THR A 54 6.16 -0.35 2.95
CA THR A 54 4.71 -0.35 3.10
C THR A 54 4.33 -1.02 4.41
N ILE A 55 3.58 -0.30 5.25
CA ILE A 55 2.89 -0.85 6.41
C ILE A 55 1.42 -0.99 6.02
N SER A 56 0.88 -2.19 6.09
CA SER A 56 -0.51 -2.47 5.70
C SER A 56 -1.23 -3.29 6.75
N GLU A 57 -2.55 -3.15 6.76
CA GLU A 57 -3.46 -3.91 7.60
C GLU A 57 -4.36 -4.77 6.72
N VAL A 58 -4.40 -6.08 7.00
CA VAL A 58 -5.25 -7.06 6.33
C VAL A 58 -5.79 -8.03 7.38
N ASP A 59 -7.10 -8.17 7.49
CA ASP A 59 -7.77 -9.09 8.42
C ASP A 59 -7.28 -9.01 9.87
N ASN A 60 -7.10 -7.78 10.37
CA ASN A 60 -6.57 -7.43 11.69
C ASN A 60 -5.09 -7.79 11.91
N LYS A 61 -4.34 -8.01 10.84
CA LYS A 61 -2.90 -8.33 10.87
C LYS A 61 -2.11 -7.23 10.20
N ILE A 62 -0.90 -6.99 10.70
CA ILE A 62 0.02 -6.02 10.11
C ILE A 62 1.01 -6.72 9.20
N PHE A 63 1.18 -6.16 8.01
CA PHE A 63 2.15 -6.60 7.02
C PHE A 63 3.17 -5.49 6.74
N ILE A 64 4.44 -5.88 6.63
CA ILE A 64 5.55 -5.02 6.24
C ILE A 64 6.10 -5.53 4.92
N ASN A 65 5.99 -4.73 3.84
CA ASN A 65 6.39 -5.13 2.49
C ASN A 65 5.89 -6.56 2.13
N ASP A 66 4.57 -6.78 2.25
CA ASP A 66 3.87 -8.05 2.00
C ASP A 66 4.19 -9.23 2.94
N LYS A 67 5.01 -9.03 3.99
CA LYS A 67 5.28 -10.08 5.00
C LYS A 67 4.49 -9.80 6.27
N GLU A 68 3.68 -10.78 6.70
CA GLU A 68 3.00 -10.71 7.99
C GLU A 68 4.02 -10.52 9.11
N TYR A 69 3.83 -9.48 9.92
CA TYR A 69 4.64 -9.26 11.09
C TYR A 69 4.12 -10.12 12.26
N ILE A 70 4.98 -11.01 12.75
CA ILE A 70 4.69 -11.86 13.91
C ILE A 70 5.63 -11.44 15.04
N GLY A 71 5.06 -10.77 16.04
CA GLY A 71 5.80 -10.33 17.24
C GLY A 71 6.35 -11.52 18.02
N LYS A 72 7.60 -11.44 18.48
CA LYS A 72 8.29 -12.55 19.17
C LYS A 72 8.16 -12.52 20.69
N ASP A 73 7.76 -11.37 21.23
CA ASP A 73 7.67 -11.12 22.66
C ASP A 73 6.42 -10.26 22.97
N PRO A 74 5.97 -10.23 24.23
CA PRO A 74 4.77 -9.48 24.62
C PRO A 74 4.81 -7.99 24.30
N VAL A 75 5.98 -7.35 24.33
CA VAL A 75 6.13 -5.92 24.04
C VAL A 75 5.93 -5.66 22.56
N SER A 76 6.53 -6.50 21.71
CA SER A 76 6.36 -6.47 20.27
C SER A 76 4.91 -6.67 19.84
N ILE A 77 4.20 -7.61 20.48
CA ILE A 77 2.77 -7.86 20.23
C ILE A 77 1.92 -6.67 20.67
N ALA A 78 2.21 -6.07 21.83
CA ALA A 78 1.48 -4.91 22.35
C ALA A 78 1.59 -3.66 21.44
N ASN A 79 2.61 -3.60 20.57
CA ASN A 79 2.73 -2.52 19.60
C ASN A 79 1.74 -2.64 18.42
N ILE A 80 1.23 -3.85 18.14
CA ILE A 80 0.41 -4.12 16.95
C ILE A 80 -1.03 -3.68 17.12
N THR A 81 -1.66 -3.97 18.26
CA THR A 81 -3.07 -3.67 18.49
C THR A 81 -3.42 -2.19 18.22
N PRO A 82 -2.65 -1.19 18.70
CA PRO A 82 -2.95 0.21 18.42
C PRO A 82 -2.77 0.61 16.96
N ILE A 83 -1.85 -0.04 16.24
CA ILE A 83 -1.62 0.20 14.82
C ILE A 83 -2.78 -0.36 14.00
N VAL A 84 -3.21 -1.59 14.28
CA VAL A 84 -4.40 -2.20 13.64
C VAL A 84 -5.63 -1.32 13.87
N GLN A 85 -5.88 -0.92 15.11
CA GLN A 85 -7.00 -0.01 15.42
C GLN A 85 -6.92 1.31 14.67
N PHE A 86 -5.72 1.85 14.45
CA PHE A 86 -5.54 3.06 13.66
C PHE A 86 -5.96 2.87 12.19
N PHE A 87 -5.54 1.78 11.53
CA PHE A 87 -5.94 1.50 10.14
C PHE A 87 -7.46 1.32 10.04
N LEU A 88 -8.05 0.48 10.90
CA LEU A 88 -9.50 0.25 10.94
C LEU A 88 -10.32 1.53 11.16
N GLN A 89 -9.89 2.39 12.09
CA GLN A 89 -10.60 3.64 12.40
C GLN A 89 -10.42 4.71 11.33
N SER A 90 -9.29 4.70 10.60
CA SER A 90 -9.02 5.66 9.54
C SER A 90 -9.64 5.25 8.20
N GLY A 91 -9.97 3.98 8.02
CA GLY A 91 -10.41 3.44 6.72
C GLY A 91 -9.27 3.38 5.70
N ILE A 92 -8.04 3.57 6.14
CA ILE A 92 -6.81 3.36 5.36
C ILE A 92 -6.42 1.90 5.52
N LYS A 93 -5.97 1.26 4.44
CA LYS A 93 -5.46 -0.13 4.39
C LYS A 93 -3.94 -0.18 4.36
N SER A 94 -3.27 0.82 3.79
CA SER A 94 -1.81 0.87 3.75
C SER A 94 -1.26 2.29 3.80
N ILE A 95 -0.03 2.41 4.32
CA ILE A 95 0.81 3.60 4.18
C ILE A 95 2.16 3.16 3.64
N THR A 96 2.56 3.77 2.54
CA THR A 96 3.84 3.51 1.86
C THR A 96 4.75 4.72 1.98
N PHE A 97 6.01 4.46 2.31
CA PHE A 97 7.09 5.44 2.40
C PHE A 97 8.18 5.12 1.37
N LYS A 98 8.66 6.12 0.64
CA LYS A 98 9.76 6.00 -0.33
C LYS A 98 11.07 6.50 0.26
N LYS A 99 12.20 5.96 -0.22
CA LYS A 99 13.55 6.31 0.24
C LYS A 99 13.87 7.81 0.33
N GLU A 100 13.32 8.59 -0.60
CA GLU A 100 13.54 10.04 -0.68
C GLU A 100 12.63 10.85 0.26
N ILE A 101 11.89 10.19 1.16
CA ILE A 101 11.09 10.86 2.19
C ILE A 101 11.91 11.88 2.96
N ASP A 102 11.31 13.06 3.12
CA ASP A 102 11.81 14.11 3.97
C ASP A 102 10.96 14.27 5.25
N LEU A 103 11.50 15.01 6.21
CA LEU A 103 10.89 15.18 7.52
C LEU A 103 9.60 16.00 7.45
N GLU A 104 9.48 16.94 6.52
CA GLU A 104 8.32 17.81 6.38
C GLU A 104 7.15 17.09 5.73
N GLU A 105 7.40 16.20 4.76
CA GLU A 105 6.40 15.28 4.22
C GLU A 105 5.85 14.38 5.33
N LEU A 106 6.73 13.78 6.13
CA LEU A 106 6.33 12.92 7.24
C LEU A 106 5.49 13.67 8.28
N LYS A 107 5.95 14.85 8.72
CA LYS A 107 5.20 15.71 9.63
C LYS A 107 3.82 16.01 9.05
N THR A 108 3.75 16.49 7.82
CA THR A 108 2.49 16.88 7.17
C THR A 108 1.46 15.76 7.19
N ILE A 109 1.85 14.53 6.83
CA ILE A 109 0.94 13.38 6.82
C ILE A 109 0.55 12.95 8.22
N LEU A 110 1.50 12.87 9.17
CA LEU A 110 1.18 12.51 10.56
C LEU A 110 0.21 13.51 11.20
N LEU A 111 0.40 14.80 10.93
CA LEU A 111 -0.51 15.86 11.37
C LEU A 111 -1.90 15.71 10.77
N ALA A 112 -1.99 15.40 9.49
CA ALA A 112 -3.27 15.17 8.84
C ALA A 112 -3.98 13.93 9.42
N LEU A 113 -3.23 12.88 9.76
CA LEU A 113 -3.72 11.66 10.41
C LEU A 113 -4.17 11.86 11.87
N SER A 114 -3.74 12.95 12.51
CA SER A 114 -4.14 13.25 13.90
C SER A 114 -5.47 14.01 14.00
N ILE A 115 -5.97 14.55 12.89
CA ILE A 115 -7.21 15.33 12.87
C ILE A 115 -8.40 14.43 13.24
N LYS A 116 -9.09 14.82 14.32
CA LYS A 116 -10.30 14.12 14.78
C LYS A 116 -11.49 14.53 13.91
N LYS A 117 -12.16 13.54 13.32
CA LYS A 117 -13.40 13.72 12.53
C LYS A 117 -13.27 14.81 11.45
N PRO A 118 -12.45 14.59 10.41
CA PRO A 118 -12.44 15.48 9.25
C PRO A 118 -13.85 15.60 8.63
N LYS A 119 -14.09 16.67 7.86
CA LYS A 119 -15.38 16.91 7.20
C LYS A 119 -15.74 15.82 6.18
N ILE A 120 -14.73 15.13 5.68
CA ILE A 120 -14.80 13.98 4.78
C ILE A 120 -14.16 12.77 5.48
N SER A 121 -14.11 11.59 4.85
CA SER A 121 -13.42 10.45 5.45
C SER A 121 -11.94 10.75 5.71
N THR A 122 -11.32 10.10 6.70
CA THR A 122 -9.89 10.30 7.00
C THR A 122 -9.05 9.98 5.76
N LYS A 123 -9.36 8.89 5.04
CA LYS A 123 -8.71 8.53 3.78
C LYS A 123 -8.77 9.65 2.75
N ASP A 124 -9.96 10.15 2.43
CA ASP A 124 -10.12 11.20 1.40
C ASP A 124 -9.41 12.50 1.80
N PHE A 125 -9.42 12.81 3.10
CA PHE A 125 -8.70 13.95 3.64
C PHE A 125 -7.18 13.82 3.46
N ILE A 126 -6.61 12.63 3.72
CA ILE A 126 -5.18 12.40 3.47
C ILE A 126 -4.85 12.48 1.98
N LEU A 127 -5.68 11.89 1.10
CA LEU A 127 -5.48 11.99 -0.35
C LEU A 127 -5.49 13.45 -0.83
N GLN A 128 -6.41 14.26 -0.30
CA GLN A 128 -6.45 15.70 -0.56
C GLN A 128 -5.16 16.39 -0.08
N VAL A 129 -4.70 16.10 1.13
CA VAL A 129 -3.46 16.68 1.68
C VAL A 129 -2.24 16.29 0.83
N ILE A 130 -2.13 15.03 0.43
CA ILE A 130 -1.06 14.54 -0.46
C ILE A 130 -1.03 15.36 -1.75
N LYS A 131 -2.19 15.56 -2.37
CA LYS A 131 -2.33 16.34 -3.61
C LYS A 131 -2.02 17.82 -3.43
N GLU A 132 -2.61 18.46 -2.43
CA GLU A 132 -2.47 19.90 -2.18
C GLU A 132 -1.05 20.30 -1.75
N LYS A 133 -0.39 19.45 -0.97
CA LYS A 133 0.97 19.67 -0.47
C LYS A 133 2.04 19.08 -1.39
N ASN A 134 1.65 18.47 -2.51
CA ASN A 134 2.54 17.85 -3.48
C ASN A 134 3.51 16.84 -2.81
N ILE A 135 2.97 16.02 -1.91
CA ILE A 135 3.70 14.94 -1.23
C ILE A 135 3.97 13.84 -2.24
N LYS A 136 5.24 13.43 -2.36
CA LYS A 136 5.68 12.48 -3.40
C LYS A 136 6.16 11.16 -2.83
N ASN A 137 6.69 11.18 -1.61
CA ASN A 137 7.35 10.05 -0.99
C ASN A 137 6.51 9.33 0.06
N ILE A 138 5.23 9.71 0.19
CA ILE A 138 4.27 9.04 1.06
C ILE A 138 2.99 8.82 0.27
N ALA A 139 2.48 7.59 0.29
CA ALA A 139 1.23 7.22 -0.34
C ALA A 139 0.36 6.43 0.65
N ILE A 140 -0.96 6.45 0.42
CA ILE A 140 -1.90 5.62 1.18
C ILE A 140 -2.78 4.84 0.22
N ASP A 141 -3.06 3.58 0.55
CA ASP A 141 -3.88 2.65 -0.27
C ASP A 141 -3.47 2.53 -1.74
N GLU A 142 -2.34 3.12 -2.12
CA GLU A 142 -1.68 2.87 -3.38
C GLU A 142 -0.94 1.56 -3.24
N VAL A 143 -1.19 0.67 -4.18
CA VAL A 143 -0.47 -0.58 -4.25
C VAL A 143 0.88 -0.29 -4.90
N GLU A 144 1.82 0.25 -4.12
CA GLU A 144 3.20 0.45 -4.59
C GLU A 144 4.00 -0.84 -4.38
N TYR A 145 4.10 -1.59 -5.48
CA TYR A 145 4.84 -2.84 -5.55
C TYR A 145 6.34 -2.63 -5.44
N ILE A 146 6.92 -3.46 -4.57
CA ILE A 146 8.30 -3.42 -4.09
C ILE A 146 9.31 -3.42 -5.25
N THR A 147 10.28 -2.50 -5.14
CA THR A 147 11.64 -2.52 -5.67
C THR A 147 11.84 -3.31 -6.96
N ILE A 148 11.53 -2.67 -8.10
CA ILE A 148 12.21 -2.99 -9.36
C ILE A 148 12.82 -1.69 -9.90
N THR A 149 14.10 -1.78 -10.24
CA THR A 149 14.95 -0.79 -10.92
C THR A 149 14.18 0.34 -11.62
N LYS A 150 14.29 1.54 -11.04
CA LYS A 150 13.74 2.84 -11.48
C LYS A 150 14.05 3.26 -12.94
N SER A 151 14.71 2.42 -13.73
CA SER A 151 15.13 2.72 -15.11
C SER A 151 14.24 2.11 -16.20
N ASP A 152 13.30 1.22 -15.90
CA ASP A 152 12.44 0.63 -16.93
C ASP A 152 11.14 1.44 -17.10
N GLN A 153 11.01 2.07 -18.26
CA GLN A 153 9.83 2.86 -18.63
C GLN A 153 8.54 2.02 -18.65
N SER A 154 8.66 0.71 -18.93
CA SER A 154 7.54 -0.22 -18.98
C SER A 154 6.96 -0.45 -17.58
N VAL A 155 7.82 -0.59 -16.57
CA VAL A 155 7.42 -0.73 -15.15
C VAL A 155 6.63 0.50 -14.68
N LYS A 156 7.13 1.71 -14.96
CA LYS A 156 6.44 2.97 -14.58
C LYS A 156 5.09 3.11 -15.28
N SER A 157 5.02 2.69 -16.54
CA SER A 157 3.79 2.77 -17.33
C SER A 157 2.71 1.86 -16.75
N ILE A 158 3.05 0.60 -16.41
CA ILE A 158 2.12 -0.33 -15.76
C ILE A 158 1.63 0.22 -14.43
N LEU A 159 2.53 0.72 -13.58
CA LEU A 159 2.16 1.28 -12.28
C LEU A 159 1.20 2.47 -12.43
N ASN A 160 1.46 3.39 -13.37
CA ASN A 160 0.57 4.52 -13.61
C ASN A 160 -0.81 4.09 -14.14
N LEU A 161 -0.88 3.01 -14.93
CA LEU A 161 -2.15 2.47 -15.43
C LEU A 161 -2.98 1.91 -14.26
N ILE A 162 -2.40 1.08 -13.40
CA ILE A 162 -3.11 0.45 -12.27
C ILE A 162 -3.34 1.39 -11.08
N SER A 163 -2.87 2.64 -11.14
CA SER A 163 -3.21 3.69 -10.18
C SER A 163 -4.44 4.49 -10.58
N GLN A 164 -4.92 4.35 -11.82
CA GLN A 164 -6.08 5.09 -12.29
C GLN A 164 -7.38 4.37 -11.92
N PRO A 165 -8.43 5.10 -11.50
CA PRO A 165 -9.74 4.49 -11.30
C PRO A 165 -10.28 4.04 -12.66
N VAL A 166 -10.82 2.82 -12.71
CA VAL A 166 -11.52 2.29 -13.88
C VAL A 166 -12.99 2.18 -13.56
N SER A 167 -13.82 2.64 -14.50
CA SER A 167 -15.27 2.78 -14.30
C SER A 167 -16.10 1.81 -15.12
N ASP A 168 -15.55 1.26 -16.20
CA ASP A 168 -16.26 0.34 -17.08
C ASP A 168 -15.36 -0.78 -17.66
N LEU A 169 -16.01 -1.79 -18.22
CA LEU A 169 -15.35 -2.99 -18.74
C LEU A 169 -14.46 -2.73 -19.95
N PRO A 170 -14.88 -1.91 -20.96
CA PRO A 170 -13.98 -1.54 -22.05
C PRO A 170 -12.68 -0.88 -21.58
N GLU A 171 -12.76 0.03 -20.62
CA GLU A 171 -11.61 0.70 -20.01
C GLU A 171 -10.72 -0.32 -19.29
N LEU A 172 -11.32 -1.25 -18.53
CA LEU A 172 -10.59 -2.33 -17.87
C LEU A 172 -9.84 -3.24 -18.86
N ILE A 173 -10.51 -3.68 -19.93
CA ILE A 173 -9.92 -4.54 -20.96
C ILE A 173 -8.76 -3.82 -21.66
N ASN A 174 -8.90 -2.53 -21.95
CA ASN A 174 -7.83 -1.73 -22.56
C ASN A 174 -6.64 -1.56 -21.59
N LEU A 175 -6.91 -1.30 -20.32
CA LEU A 175 -5.89 -1.22 -19.27
C LEU A 175 -5.12 -2.54 -19.19
N LEU A 176 -5.82 -3.67 -19.07
CA LEU A 176 -5.19 -5.00 -19.04
C LEU A 176 -4.37 -5.25 -20.31
N GLY A 177 -4.96 -4.98 -21.48
CA GLY A 177 -4.27 -5.13 -22.76
C GLY A 177 -2.97 -4.34 -22.83
N THR A 178 -2.97 -3.10 -22.35
CA THR A 178 -1.79 -2.22 -22.32
C THR A 178 -0.78 -2.69 -21.28
N SER A 179 -1.22 -3.01 -20.07
CA SER A 179 -0.34 -3.48 -18.99
C SER A 179 0.39 -4.77 -19.37
N PHE A 180 -0.30 -5.74 -19.99
CA PHE A 180 0.34 -6.98 -20.45
C PHE A 180 1.29 -6.77 -21.64
N ASN A 181 1.04 -5.80 -22.51
CA ASN A 181 2.01 -5.43 -23.56
C ASN A 181 3.30 -4.82 -22.99
N GLU A 182 3.18 -4.02 -21.92
CA GLU A 182 4.35 -3.47 -21.24
C GLU A 182 5.09 -4.53 -20.41
N LEU A 183 4.37 -5.52 -19.85
CA LEU A 183 4.97 -6.66 -19.14
C LEU A 183 5.93 -7.45 -20.03
N ASP A 184 5.60 -7.64 -21.31
CA ASP A 184 6.44 -8.38 -22.27
C ASP A 184 7.78 -7.70 -22.54
N LYS A 185 7.86 -6.37 -22.37
CA LYS A 185 9.10 -5.60 -22.58
C LYS A 185 10.08 -5.76 -21.43
N ILE A 186 9.60 -6.17 -20.27
CA ILE A 186 10.41 -6.37 -19.08
C ILE A 186 11.20 -7.68 -19.26
N LYS A 187 12.49 -7.68 -18.91
CA LYS A 187 13.33 -8.90 -19.04
C LYS A 187 13.43 -9.70 -17.75
N ASP A 188 13.29 -9.04 -16.62
CA ASP A 188 13.42 -9.68 -15.31
C ASP A 188 12.13 -10.42 -14.93
N GLU A 189 12.19 -11.74 -14.83
CA GLU A 189 11.02 -12.59 -14.55
C GLU A 189 10.45 -12.35 -13.15
N LYS A 190 11.29 -12.00 -12.18
CA LYS A 190 10.84 -11.63 -10.83
C LYS A 190 10.01 -10.34 -10.87
N THR A 191 10.48 -9.34 -11.62
CA THR A 191 9.77 -8.09 -11.89
C THR A 191 8.42 -8.34 -12.54
N LYS A 192 8.40 -9.13 -13.63
CA LYS A 192 7.16 -9.46 -14.33
C LYS A 192 6.15 -10.09 -13.40
N LYS A 193 6.59 -11.05 -12.60
CA LYS A 193 5.73 -11.70 -11.61
C LYS A 193 5.15 -10.70 -10.62
N ASN A 194 6.00 -9.86 -10.01
CA ASN A 194 5.55 -8.85 -9.05
C ASN A 194 4.53 -7.87 -9.67
N LEU A 195 4.73 -7.47 -10.92
CA LEU A 195 3.80 -6.58 -11.63
C LEU A 195 2.52 -7.29 -12.09
N THR A 196 2.59 -8.59 -12.36
CA THR A 196 1.39 -9.40 -12.63
C THR A 196 0.55 -9.49 -11.36
N ASP A 197 1.18 -9.79 -10.22
CA ASP A 197 0.55 -9.74 -8.90
C ASP A 197 -0.02 -8.33 -8.61
N ALA A 198 0.59 -7.29 -9.19
CA ALA A 198 0.10 -5.91 -9.14
C ALA A 198 -1.22 -5.67 -9.82
N ILE A 199 -1.26 -6.05 -11.08
CA ILE A 199 -2.47 -5.95 -11.89
C ILE A 199 -3.58 -6.79 -11.23
N ILE A 200 -3.26 -7.97 -10.69
CA ILE A 200 -4.25 -8.84 -10.03
C ILE A 200 -4.85 -8.19 -8.79
N LYS A 201 -4.05 -7.69 -7.83
CA LYS A 201 -4.62 -7.07 -6.63
C LYS A 201 -5.38 -5.79 -6.96
N TYR A 202 -4.94 -5.05 -7.96
CA TYR A 202 -5.69 -3.89 -8.45
C TYR A 202 -7.07 -4.32 -8.96
N VAL A 203 -7.14 -5.30 -9.87
CA VAL A 203 -8.42 -5.77 -10.42
C VAL A 203 -9.30 -6.40 -9.35
N SER A 204 -8.74 -7.13 -8.37
CA SER A 204 -9.53 -7.71 -7.28
C SER A 204 -10.11 -6.66 -6.32
N SER A 205 -9.64 -5.42 -6.39
CA SER A 205 -10.13 -4.29 -5.59
C SER A 205 -11.22 -3.46 -6.27
N LEU A 206 -11.52 -3.74 -7.55
CA LEU A 206 -12.53 -3.01 -8.33
C LEU A 206 -13.97 -3.40 -7.92
N ASP A 207 -14.94 -2.69 -8.50
CA ASP A 207 -16.36 -2.98 -8.30
C ASP A 207 -16.71 -4.44 -8.68
N ILE A 208 -17.52 -5.09 -7.87
CA ILE A 208 -17.83 -6.51 -8.03
C ILE A 208 -18.55 -6.81 -9.34
N ASN A 209 -19.39 -5.90 -9.84
CA ASN A 209 -20.09 -6.07 -11.11
C ASN A 209 -19.09 -6.04 -12.27
N LEU A 210 -18.10 -5.17 -12.19
CA LEU A 210 -17.03 -5.07 -13.18
C LEU A 210 -16.17 -6.34 -13.21
N ILE A 211 -15.85 -6.89 -12.05
CA ILE A 211 -15.13 -8.18 -11.95
C ILE A 211 -15.99 -9.30 -12.53
N LYS A 212 -17.30 -9.34 -12.24
CA LYS A 212 -18.24 -10.34 -12.79
C LYS A 212 -18.29 -10.30 -14.31
N GLU A 213 -18.41 -9.10 -14.89
CA GLU A 213 -18.38 -8.91 -16.34
C GLU A 213 -17.06 -9.38 -16.97
N LEU A 214 -15.93 -9.11 -16.31
CA LEU A 214 -14.61 -9.55 -16.76
C LEU A 214 -14.47 -11.09 -16.83
N PHE A 215 -15.06 -11.82 -15.88
CA PHE A 215 -15.06 -13.29 -15.90
C PHE A 215 -15.88 -13.87 -17.05
N ILE A 216 -16.97 -13.20 -17.43
CA ILE A 216 -17.86 -13.63 -18.51
C ILE A 216 -17.26 -13.34 -19.89
N GLN A 217 -16.57 -12.21 -20.04
CA GLN A 217 -15.99 -11.82 -21.33
C GLN A 217 -14.73 -12.62 -21.67
N PRO A 218 -14.53 -13.01 -22.95
CA PRO A 218 -13.24 -13.54 -23.39
C PRO A 218 -12.18 -12.45 -23.31
N LEU A 219 -11.04 -12.75 -22.67
CA LEU A 219 -9.91 -11.83 -22.68
C LEU A 219 -9.08 -12.04 -23.96
N PRO A 220 -8.28 -11.03 -24.37
CA PRO A 220 -7.27 -11.23 -25.40
C PRO A 220 -6.42 -12.48 -25.10
N GLN A 221 -6.17 -13.31 -26.11
CA GLN A 221 -5.51 -14.62 -25.97
C GLN A 221 -4.25 -14.58 -25.10
N LYS A 222 -3.40 -13.57 -25.32
CA LYS A 222 -2.17 -13.36 -24.54
C LYS A 222 -2.39 -13.29 -23.03
N ILE A 223 -3.54 -12.74 -22.59
CA ILE A 223 -3.89 -12.57 -21.17
C ILE A 223 -4.45 -13.89 -20.63
N GLU A 224 -5.28 -14.59 -21.41
CA GLU A 224 -5.78 -15.92 -21.05
C GLU A 224 -4.63 -16.92 -20.85
N GLU A 225 -3.61 -16.88 -21.70
CA GLU A 225 -2.42 -17.75 -21.62
C GLU A 225 -1.61 -17.56 -20.33
N THR A 226 -1.71 -16.38 -19.68
CA THR A 226 -1.05 -16.14 -18.39
C THR A 226 -1.76 -16.81 -17.20
N GLY A 227 -2.96 -17.35 -17.41
CA GLY A 227 -3.81 -17.84 -16.33
C GLY A 227 -4.41 -16.72 -15.49
N PHE A 228 -4.51 -15.50 -16.03
CA PHE A 228 -4.93 -14.29 -15.30
C PHE A 228 -6.23 -14.49 -14.51
N LYS A 229 -7.29 -15.03 -15.14
CA LYS A 229 -8.58 -15.26 -14.47
C LYS A 229 -8.46 -16.22 -13.29
N GLN A 230 -7.63 -17.26 -13.41
CA GLN A 230 -7.40 -18.19 -12.31
C GLN A 230 -6.66 -17.52 -11.15
N GLN A 231 -5.65 -16.70 -11.45
CA GLN A 231 -4.91 -15.97 -10.43
C GLN A 231 -5.78 -14.89 -9.76
N LEU A 232 -6.62 -14.21 -10.53
CA LEU A 232 -7.63 -13.27 -10.02
C LEU A 232 -8.62 -13.99 -9.11
N PHE A 233 -9.17 -15.13 -9.52
CA PHE A 233 -10.06 -15.94 -8.71
C PHE A 233 -9.45 -16.29 -7.35
N ASN A 234 -8.18 -16.73 -7.34
CA ASN A 234 -7.47 -17.07 -6.11
C ASN A 234 -7.20 -15.87 -5.19
N ASN A 235 -7.33 -14.65 -5.70
CA ASN A 235 -7.13 -13.40 -4.95
C ASN A 235 -8.43 -12.80 -4.42
N LEU A 236 -9.59 -13.32 -4.83
CA LEU A 236 -10.90 -12.87 -4.34
C LEU A 236 -11.22 -13.47 -2.97
N THR A 237 -11.97 -12.72 -2.17
CA THR A 237 -12.53 -13.24 -0.92
C THR A 237 -13.62 -14.27 -1.21
N LYS A 238 -13.90 -15.15 -0.25
CA LYS A 238 -14.98 -16.14 -0.37
C LYS A 238 -16.33 -15.48 -0.68
N GLN A 239 -16.63 -14.35 -0.03
CA GLN A 239 -17.85 -13.58 -0.28
C GLN A 239 -17.90 -13.07 -1.73
N ASN A 240 -16.80 -12.48 -2.23
CA ASN A 240 -16.77 -11.97 -3.59
C ASN A 240 -16.96 -13.08 -4.63
N VAL A 241 -16.36 -14.25 -4.40
CA VAL A 241 -16.56 -15.44 -5.25
C VAL A 241 -18.04 -15.84 -5.28
N GLU A 242 -18.71 -15.88 -4.13
CA GLU A 242 -20.14 -16.20 -4.06
C GLU A 242 -21.01 -15.17 -4.80
N GLU A 243 -20.69 -13.87 -4.74
CA GLU A 243 -21.46 -12.83 -5.45
C GLU A 243 -21.23 -12.83 -6.97
N ILE A 244 -20.02 -13.21 -7.41
CA ILE A 244 -19.65 -13.24 -8.83
C ILE A 244 -20.25 -14.45 -9.53
N PHE A 245 -20.22 -15.64 -8.90
CA PHE A 245 -20.54 -16.90 -9.56
C PHE A 245 -21.87 -17.55 -9.15
N ASN A 246 -22.60 -16.98 -8.18
CA ASN A 246 -24.02 -17.29 -7.96
C ASN A 246 -24.94 -16.26 -8.65
#